data_AF-A0A2N5A4W7-F1
#
_entry.id   AF-A0A2N5A4W7-F1
#
_cell.length_a   1.000
_cell.length_b   1.000
_cell.length_c   1.000
_cell.angle_alpha   90.00
_cell.angle_beta   90.00
_cell.angle_gamma   90.00
#
_symmetry.space_group_name_H-M   'P 1'
#
loop_
_entity.id
_entity.type
_entity.pdbx_description
1 polymer ?
#
loop_
_entity_poly.entity_id
_entity_poly.type
_entity_poly.pdbx_seq_one_letter_code
_entity_poly.pdbx_strand_id
1 'polypeptide(L)'
;EEIIANYHANTQDAEVVLVEGLVPTRKHQFAQALNFEIAKTLNAEIVFVMSQGTDTPEQLNERIELTRNSFGGAKNTSITGVIVNKLNAPVDEQGRTRPDLSEIFDDSSKAKVVKIDPAQLQKGSSLPVLGAVPWSFDLIATRAIDMAHHLNATIINEGDINTRRVKSVTFCARSIPHMLEHFRAGSLLVTSADRPDVLVAACLAAMNGVEIGAILLTGGYEMDARISKLCER
;
A
#
# COMPACT_ATOMS: atom_id res chain seq x y z
N GLU A 1 27.36 16.29 3.84
CA GLU A 1 28.51 15.46 4.29
C GLU A 1 28.07 14.18 4.96
N GLU A 2 27.17 14.22 5.95
CA GLU A 2 26.68 13.00 6.65
C GLU A 2 26.07 11.95 5.70
N ILE A 3 25.27 12.36 4.71
CA ILE A 3 24.68 11.44 3.71
C ILE A 3 25.76 10.69 2.91
N ILE A 4 26.85 11.37 2.55
CA ILE A 4 27.96 10.78 1.78
C ILE A 4 28.71 9.77 2.64
N ALA A 5 28.98 10.14 3.90
CA ALA A 5 29.64 9.26 4.85
C ALA A 5 28.81 7.98 5.09
N ASN A 6 27.49 8.14 5.29
CA ASN A 6 26.57 7.02 5.46
C ASN A 6 26.48 6.16 4.20
N TYR A 7 26.46 6.77 3.00
CA TYR A 7 26.51 6.03 1.74
C TYR A 7 27.76 5.14 1.67
N HIS A 8 28.96 5.73 1.77
CA HIS A 8 30.20 4.95 1.68
C HIS A 8 30.40 3.92 2.79
N ALA A 9 29.88 4.17 3.99
CA ALA A 9 29.96 3.21 5.09
C ALA A 9 29.09 1.96 4.87
N ASN A 10 28.00 2.08 4.10
CA ASN A 10 26.99 1.02 3.94
C ASN A 10 27.00 0.36 2.55
N THR A 11 27.82 0.82 1.61
CA THR A 11 27.79 0.34 0.20
C THR A 11 29.10 -0.27 -0.28
N GLN A 12 30.04 -0.63 0.60
CA GLN A 12 31.39 -1.07 0.20
C GLN A 12 31.38 -2.34 -0.66
N ASP A 13 30.47 -3.28 -0.36
CA ASP A 13 30.36 -4.56 -1.06
C ASP A 13 29.16 -4.63 -2.03
N ALA A 14 28.48 -3.49 -2.26
CA ALA A 14 27.28 -3.46 -3.07
C ALA A 14 27.61 -3.21 -4.55
N GLU A 15 27.16 -4.11 -5.43
CA GLU A 15 27.25 -3.92 -6.89
C GLU A 15 26.23 -2.89 -7.42
N VAL A 16 25.08 -2.80 -6.75
CA VAL A 16 23.99 -1.87 -7.06
C VAL A 16 23.46 -1.28 -5.77
N VAL A 17 23.29 0.04 -5.74
CA VAL A 17 22.71 0.77 -4.59
C VAL A 17 21.44 1.47 -5.05
N LEU A 18 20.32 1.16 -4.39
CA LEU A 18 19.07 1.89 -4.56
C LEU A 18 18.93 2.91 -3.43
N VAL A 19 18.92 4.20 -3.79
CA VAL A 19 18.68 5.29 -2.84
C VAL A 19 17.24 5.76 -3.00
N GLU A 20 16.40 5.48 -1.99
CA GLU A 20 15.02 5.97 -1.99
C GLU A 20 15.00 7.49 -1.75
N GLY A 21 14.30 8.21 -2.63
CA GLY A 21 14.08 9.64 -2.48
C GLY A 21 13.03 9.95 -1.43
N LEU A 22 13.14 11.12 -0.81
CA LEU A 22 12.14 11.64 0.12
C LEU A 22 10.84 11.98 -0.59
N VAL A 23 9.71 11.58 0.00
CA VAL A 23 8.37 11.95 -0.49
C VAL A 23 8.03 13.38 -0.06
N PRO A 24 7.71 14.29 -1.00
CA PRO A 24 7.31 15.64 -0.64
C PRO A 24 6.01 15.63 0.16
N THR A 25 6.01 16.29 1.31
CA THR A 25 4.81 16.48 2.14
C THR A 25 4.68 17.95 2.52
N ARG A 26 3.52 18.35 3.04
CA ARG A 26 3.33 19.73 3.55
C ARG A 26 4.36 20.13 4.61
N LYS A 27 4.89 19.16 5.37
CA LYS A 27 5.94 19.36 6.38
C LYS A 27 7.36 19.39 5.79
N HIS A 28 7.55 18.77 4.62
CA HIS A 28 8.85 18.57 3.98
C HIS A 28 8.83 19.07 2.54
N GLN A 29 8.61 20.37 2.34
CA GLN A 29 8.58 20.99 1.00
C GLN A 29 9.96 21.00 0.33
N PHE A 30 11.04 20.93 1.12
CA PHE A 30 12.42 20.86 0.63
C PHE A 30 12.82 19.49 0.07
N ALA A 31 11.97 18.47 0.16
CA ALA A 31 12.30 17.09 -0.20
C ALA A 31 12.81 16.95 -1.64
N GLN A 32 12.20 17.65 -2.60
CA GLN A 32 12.63 17.58 -4.00
C GLN A 32 14.03 18.17 -4.22
N ALA A 33 14.29 19.35 -3.65
CA ALA A 33 15.61 19.99 -3.74
C ALA A 33 16.68 19.13 -3.06
N LEU A 34 16.36 18.55 -1.90
CA LEU A 34 17.26 17.65 -1.20
C LEU A 34 17.52 16.36 -2.00
N ASN A 35 16.48 15.74 -2.59
CA ASN A 35 16.65 14.58 -3.47
C ASN A 35 17.57 14.90 -4.66
N PHE A 36 17.42 16.08 -5.25
CA PHE A 36 18.27 16.51 -6.37
C PHE A 36 19.73 16.70 -5.95
N GLU A 37 19.97 17.37 -4.81
CA GLU A 37 21.33 17.54 -4.29
C GLU A 37 21.97 16.22 -3.89
N ILE A 38 21.21 15.28 -3.29
CA ILE A 38 21.70 13.93 -2.99
C ILE A 38 22.10 13.21 -4.28
N ALA A 39 21.22 13.17 -5.28
CA ALA A 39 21.50 12.49 -6.54
C ALA A 39 22.73 13.08 -7.24
N LYS A 40 22.84 14.41 -7.28
CA LYS A 40 24.00 15.11 -7.85
C LYS A 40 25.28 14.82 -7.08
N THR A 41 25.22 14.82 -5.75
CA THR A 41 26.38 14.57 -4.88
C THR A 41 26.90 13.14 -5.03
N LEU A 42 26.00 12.18 -5.16
CA LEU A 42 26.34 10.77 -5.36
C LEU A 42 26.62 10.41 -6.83
N ASN A 43 26.48 11.38 -7.74
CA ASN A 43 26.51 11.15 -9.19
C ASN A 43 25.59 9.98 -9.60
N ALA A 44 24.40 9.92 -9.00
CA ALA A 44 23.45 8.84 -9.15
C ALA A 44 22.53 9.07 -10.35
N GLU A 45 22.17 7.96 -11.00
CA GLU A 45 21.07 7.92 -11.96
C GLU A 45 19.73 8.13 -11.24
N ILE A 46 18.82 8.86 -11.87
CA ILE A 46 17.54 9.27 -11.31
C ILE A 46 16.42 8.58 -12.09
N VAL A 47 15.62 7.80 -11.37
CA VAL A 47 14.36 7.22 -11.88
C VAL A 47 13.20 7.83 -11.10
N PHE A 48 12.29 8.51 -11.81
CA PHE A 48 11.07 8.99 -11.18
C PHE A 48 10.07 7.85 -11.02
N VAL A 49 9.41 7.78 -9.86
CA VAL A 49 8.27 6.86 -9.64
C VAL A 49 7.03 7.72 -9.39
N MET A 50 6.08 7.66 -10.32
CA MET A 50 4.88 8.51 -10.30
C MET A 50 3.64 7.64 -10.35
N SER A 51 2.58 8.02 -9.65
CA SER A 51 1.27 7.38 -9.80
C SER A 51 0.42 8.13 -10.81
N GLN A 52 -0.41 7.43 -11.60
CA GLN A 52 -1.35 8.08 -12.51
C GLN A 52 -2.32 9.01 -11.77
N GLY A 53 -3.01 8.50 -10.75
CA GLY A 53 -4.07 9.27 -10.05
C GLY A 53 -5.29 9.47 -10.94
N THR A 54 -5.83 10.69 -10.96
CA THR A 54 -6.95 11.10 -11.83
C THR A 54 -6.50 11.63 -13.19
N ASP A 55 -5.19 11.68 -13.45
CA ASP A 55 -4.64 12.33 -14.64
C ASP A 55 -5.03 11.59 -15.93
N THR A 56 -5.31 12.37 -16.97
CA THR A 56 -5.28 11.89 -18.36
C THR A 56 -3.83 11.65 -18.81
N PRO A 57 -3.58 10.94 -19.92
CA PRO A 57 -2.23 10.76 -20.46
C PRO A 57 -1.47 12.09 -20.65
N GLU A 58 -2.16 13.13 -21.13
CA GLU A 58 -1.58 14.44 -21.38
C GLU A 58 -1.19 15.14 -20.08
N GLN A 59 -2.06 15.09 -19.06
CA GLN A 59 -1.80 15.67 -17.75
C GLN A 59 -0.64 14.96 -17.04
N LEU A 60 -0.58 13.63 -17.16
CA LEU A 60 0.52 12.85 -16.60
C LEU A 60 1.85 13.24 -17.25
N ASN A 61 1.87 13.41 -18.59
CA ASN A 61 3.05 13.86 -19.32
C ASN A 61 3.49 15.27 -18.93
N GLU A 62 2.55 16.21 -18.77
CA GLU A 62 2.85 17.54 -18.26
C GLU A 62 3.48 17.49 -16.86
N ARG A 63 2.95 16.63 -15.97
CA ARG A 63 3.51 16.46 -14.62
C ARG A 63 4.91 15.82 -14.64
N ILE A 64 5.18 14.91 -15.57
CA ILE A 64 6.52 14.36 -15.82
C ILE A 64 7.47 15.50 -16.21
N GLU A 65 7.07 16.39 -17.12
CA GLU A 65 7.89 17.53 -17.53
C GLU A 65 8.15 18.53 -16.40
N LEU A 66 7.13 18.87 -15.62
CA LEU A 66 7.28 19.75 -14.46
C LEU A 66 8.25 19.16 -13.43
N THR A 67 8.18 17.85 -13.20
CA THR A 67 9.09 17.14 -12.30
C THR A 67 10.51 17.16 -12.86
N ARG A 68 10.69 16.85 -14.15
CA ARG A 68 11.98 16.92 -14.83
C ARG A 68 12.63 18.29 -14.71
N ASN A 69 11.86 19.36 -14.92
CA ASN A 69 12.34 20.74 -14.82
C ASN A 69 12.83 21.09 -13.41
N SER A 70 12.21 20.51 -12.38
CA SER A 70 12.63 20.68 -10.98
C SER A 70 13.97 19.99 -10.67
N PHE A 71 14.44 19.09 -11.54
CA PHE A 71 15.70 18.35 -11.43
C PHE A 71 16.70 18.78 -12.53
N GLY A 72 16.72 20.05 -12.92
CA GLY A 72 17.66 20.59 -13.92
C GLY A 72 17.20 20.44 -15.38
N GLY A 73 15.97 19.96 -15.61
CA GLY A 73 15.31 19.96 -16.92
C GLY A 73 16.03 19.12 -17.96
N ALA A 74 15.91 19.53 -19.23
CA ALA A 74 16.47 18.76 -20.36
C ALA A 74 18.00 18.65 -20.38
N LYS A 75 18.70 19.49 -19.61
CA LYS A 75 20.17 19.47 -19.53
C LYS A 75 20.70 18.44 -18.53
N ASN A 76 19.87 17.95 -17.61
CA ASN A 76 20.29 16.93 -16.67
C ASN A 76 20.18 15.54 -17.31
N THR A 77 21.33 15.01 -17.74
CA THR A 77 21.45 13.68 -18.36
C THR A 77 21.39 12.53 -17.35
N SER A 78 21.40 12.82 -16.05
CA SER A 78 21.33 11.80 -14.99
C SER A 78 19.89 11.29 -14.80
N ILE A 79 18.88 11.91 -15.42
CA ILE A 79 17.50 11.45 -15.37
C ILE A 79 17.30 10.33 -16.40
N THR A 80 17.29 9.09 -15.93
CA THR A 80 17.20 7.89 -16.77
C THR A 80 15.79 7.67 -17.31
N GLY A 81 14.77 8.00 -16.52
CA GLY A 81 13.39 7.88 -16.96
C GLY A 81 12.35 7.90 -15.85
N VAL A 82 11.16 7.42 -16.16
CA VAL A 82 10.01 7.37 -15.25
C VAL A 82 9.35 5.99 -15.24
N ILE A 83 8.95 5.55 -14.05
CA ILE A 83 8.06 4.41 -13.83
C ILE A 83 6.70 4.96 -13.42
N VAL A 84 5.65 4.54 -14.13
CA VAL A 84 4.26 4.87 -13.78
C VAL A 84 3.69 3.74 -12.93
N ASN A 85 3.58 3.96 -11.62
CA ASN A 85 3.06 3.01 -10.65
C ASN A 85 1.53 3.13 -10.51
N LYS A 86 0.88 2.05 -10.07
CA LYS A 86 -0.57 1.99 -9.81
C LYS A 86 -1.40 2.44 -11.02
N LEU A 87 -0.97 2.07 -12.23
CA LEU A 87 -1.68 2.42 -13.45
C LEU A 87 -3.10 1.86 -13.42
N ASN A 88 -4.09 2.68 -13.79
CA ASN A 88 -5.50 2.32 -13.80
C ASN A 88 -6.05 1.96 -12.40
N ALA A 89 -5.42 2.43 -11.31
CA ALA A 89 -5.95 2.22 -9.97
C ALA A 89 -7.30 2.92 -9.77
N PRO A 90 -8.21 2.33 -8.99
CA PRO A 90 -9.42 3.01 -8.53
C PRO A 90 -9.02 4.14 -7.58
N VAL A 91 -9.41 5.37 -7.93
CA VAL A 91 -9.09 6.57 -7.15
C VAL A 91 -10.34 7.36 -6.80
N ASP A 92 -10.27 8.12 -5.70
CA ASP A 92 -11.25 9.16 -5.41
C ASP A 92 -11.02 10.42 -6.26
N GLU A 93 -11.86 11.45 -6.07
CA GLU A 93 -11.73 12.71 -6.81
C GLU A 93 -10.43 13.48 -6.51
N GLN A 94 -9.71 13.11 -5.46
CA GLN A 94 -8.41 13.68 -5.10
C GLN A 94 -7.24 12.83 -5.63
N GLY A 95 -7.51 11.79 -6.42
CA GLY A 95 -6.48 10.89 -6.96
C GLY A 95 -5.89 9.91 -5.95
N ARG A 96 -6.49 9.79 -4.75
CA ARG A 96 -6.01 8.84 -3.73
C ARG A 96 -6.53 7.46 -4.08
N THR A 97 -5.61 6.47 -4.10
CA THR A 97 -6.02 5.09 -4.33
C THR A 97 -6.96 4.63 -3.23
N ARG A 98 -8.10 4.09 -3.63
CA ARG A 98 -9.08 3.45 -2.78
C ARG A 98 -8.92 1.94 -2.97
N PRO A 99 -8.03 1.28 -2.21
CA PRO A 99 -7.92 -0.18 -2.28
C PRO A 99 -9.19 -0.90 -1.81
N ASP A 100 -10.07 -0.16 -1.13
CA ASP A 100 -11.40 -0.50 -0.64
C ASP A 100 -11.41 -1.08 0.78
N LEU A 101 -11.96 -0.29 1.69
CA LEU A 101 -12.45 -0.76 2.98
C LEU A 101 -13.94 -0.96 2.77
N SER A 102 -14.34 -2.22 2.66
CA SER A 102 -15.72 -2.65 2.48
C SER A 102 -16.67 -1.85 3.37
N GLU A 103 -17.45 -0.94 2.78
CA GLU A 103 -18.76 -0.47 3.30
C GLU A 103 -18.80 0.11 4.73
N ILE A 104 -17.74 0.72 5.26
CA ILE A 104 -17.85 1.29 6.62
C ILE A 104 -18.71 2.57 6.64
N PHE A 105 -18.85 3.27 5.51
CA PHE A 105 -19.83 4.35 5.37
C PHE A 105 -20.37 4.38 3.94
N ASP A 106 -21.60 3.91 3.78
CA ASP A 106 -22.44 4.16 2.62
C ASP A 106 -22.36 5.64 2.19
N ASP A 107 -22.35 5.85 0.88
CA ASP A 107 -22.74 7.09 0.19
C ASP A 107 -21.75 8.25 -0.08
N SER A 108 -20.41 8.06 -0.06
CA SER A 108 -19.53 9.15 -0.55
C SER A 108 -18.35 8.71 -1.44
N SER A 109 -18.46 9.09 -2.72
CA SER A 109 -17.50 9.01 -3.83
C SER A 109 -17.28 7.61 -4.45
N LYS A 110 -18.02 7.32 -5.53
CA LYS A 110 -17.73 6.18 -6.43
C LYS A 110 -16.29 6.32 -6.94
N ALA A 111 -15.46 5.33 -6.70
CA ALA A 111 -14.10 5.30 -7.24
C ALA A 111 -14.17 5.40 -8.77
N LYS A 112 -13.33 6.27 -9.35
CA LYS A 112 -13.21 6.47 -10.80
C LYS A 112 -11.94 5.76 -11.28
N VAL A 113 -12.02 5.16 -12.47
CA VAL A 113 -10.86 4.57 -13.14
C VAL A 113 -10.69 5.29 -14.47
N VAL A 114 -9.61 6.07 -14.58
CA VAL A 114 -9.18 6.64 -15.86
C VAL A 114 -8.31 5.58 -16.52
N LYS A 115 -8.79 4.96 -17.60
CA LYS A 115 -8.03 3.89 -18.27
C LYS A 115 -7.01 4.50 -19.23
N ILE A 116 -5.74 4.16 -19.03
CA ILE A 116 -4.64 4.47 -19.92
C ILE A 116 -4.07 3.15 -20.46
N ASP A 117 -3.92 3.09 -21.77
CA ASP A 117 -3.13 2.04 -22.42
C ASP A 117 -1.64 2.32 -22.16
N PRO A 118 -0.87 1.39 -21.57
CA PRO A 118 0.56 1.55 -21.36
C PRO A 118 1.33 2.01 -22.60
N ALA A 119 0.91 1.61 -23.81
CA ALA A 119 1.54 2.03 -25.06
C ALA A 119 1.39 3.53 -25.36
N GLN A 120 0.41 4.21 -24.74
CA GLN A 120 0.21 5.65 -24.86
C GLN A 120 1.10 6.44 -23.91
N LEU A 121 1.59 5.85 -22.81
CA LEU A 121 2.42 6.55 -21.84
C LEU A 121 3.72 7.07 -22.47
N GLN A 122 4.32 6.29 -23.37
CA GLN A 122 5.54 6.72 -24.05
C GLN A 122 5.25 7.81 -25.11
N LYS A 123 4.02 7.87 -25.66
CA LYS A 123 3.64 8.84 -26.69
C LYS A 123 3.46 10.21 -26.02
N GLY A 124 4.44 11.09 -26.22
CA GLY A 124 4.42 12.46 -25.69
C GLY A 124 5.11 12.63 -24.32
N SER A 125 5.64 11.55 -23.73
CA SER A 125 6.49 11.68 -22.56
C SER A 125 7.85 12.26 -22.95
N SER A 126 8.35 13.16 -22.12
CA SER A 126 9.64 13.81 -22.31
C SER A 126 10.84 13.02 -21.80
N LEU A 127 10.54 11.95 -21.06
CA LEU A 127 11.48 11.00 -20.52
C LEU A 127 11.12 9.59 -21.03
N PRO A 128 12.10 8.68 -21.10
CA PRO A 128 11.81 7.27 -21.31
C PRO A 128 10.88 6.74 -20.21
N VAL A 129 9.78 6.09 -20.59
CA VAL A 129 8.92 5.34 -19.67
C VAL A 129 9.54 3.96 -19.50
N LEU A 130 10.24 3.77 -18.38
CA LEU A 130 10.98 2.55 -18.07
C LEU A 130 10.05 1.38 -17.71
N GLY A 131 8.85 1.69 -17.22
CA GLY A 131 7.85 0.69 -16.90
C GLY A 131 6.52 1.30 -16.47
N ALA A 132 5.47 0.50 -16.59
CA ALA A 132 4.15 0.81 -16.07
C ALA A 132 3.68 -0.35 -15.20
N VAL A 133 3.52 -0.12 -13.91
CA VAL A 133 3.06 -1.14 -12.95
C VAL A 133 1.55 -1.04 -12.86
N PRO A 134 0.80 -2.05 -13.33
CA PRO A 134 -0.66 -2.02 -13.24
C PRO A 134 -1.11 -2.07 -11.79
N TRP A 135 -2.27 -1.48 -11.53
CA TRP A 135 -2.95 -1.68 -10.26
C TRP A 135 -3.22 -3.17 -10.03
N SER A 136 -2.69 -3.68 -8.93
CA SER A 136 -3.03 -4.99 -8.41
C SER A 136 -3.24 -4.86 -6.91
N PHE A 137 -4.40 -5.31 -6.46
CA PHE A 137 -4.74 -5.29 -5.06
C PHE A 137 -3.87 -6.27 -4.24
N ASP A 138 -3.44 -7.38 -4.84
CA ASP A 138 -2.60 -8.34 -4.13
C ASP A 138 -1.18 -7.78 -3.84
N LEU A 139 -0.71 -6.79 -4.60
CA LEU A 139 0.59 -6.14 -4.36
C LEU A 139 0.61 -5.25 -3.12
N ILE A 140 -0.55 -4.81 -2.65
CA ILE A 140 -0.69 -3.96 -1.46
C ILE A 140 -1.28 -4.71 -0.28
N ALA A 141 -1.67 -5.98 -0.46
CA ALA A 141 -2.25 -6.78 0.59
C ALA A 141 -1.17 -7.11 1.64
N THR A 142 -1.35 -6.57 2.84
CA THR A 142 -0.43 -6.72 3.96
C THR A 142 -0.56 -8.11 4.57
N ARG A 143 0.53 -8.72 5.08
CA ARG A 143 0.40 -9.98 5.82
C ARG A 143 -0.20 -9.71 7.18
N ALA A 144 -0.92 -10.67 7.74
CA ALA A 144 -1.44 -10.53 9.10
C ALA A 144 -0.31 -10.28 10.13
N ILE A 145 0.88 -10.87 9.94
CA ILE A 145 2.04 -10.64 10.83
C ILE A 145 2.54 -9.19 10.79
N ASP A 146 2.54 -8.56 9.61
CA ASP A 146 2.98 -7.17 9.46
C ASP A 146 2.04 -6.23 10.23
N MET A 147 0.74 -6.54 10.23
CA MET A 147 -0.25 -5.80 11.03
C MET A 147 -0.06 -6.02 12.54
N ALA A 148 0.20 -7.26 12.97
CA ALA A 148 0.46 -7.57 14.37
C ALA A 148 1.68 -6.79 14.89
N HIS A 149 2.78 -6.78 14.13
CA HIS A 149 3.98 -6.01 14.47
C HIS A 149 3.70 -4.50 14.48
N HIS A 150 2.99 -3.97 13.48
CA HIS A 150 2.67 -2.54 13.41
C HIS A 150 1.82 -2.06 14.59
N LEU A 151 0.87 -2.90 15.04
CA LEU A 151 -0.02 -2.60 16.16
C LEU A 151 0.56 -2.98 17.53
N ASN A 152 1.75 -3.61 17.56
CA ASN A 152 2.31 -4.25 18.75
C ASN A 152 1.30 -5.21 19.43
N ALA A 153 0.58 -5.98 18.61
CA ALA A 153 -0.45 -6.89 19.07
C ALA A 153 0.16 -8.19 19.63
N THR A 154 -0.49 -8.76 20.65
CA THR A 154 -0.13 -10.09 21.16
C THR A 154 -0.73 -11.16 20.26
N ILE A 155 0.09 -12.11 19.81
CA ILE A 155 -0.36 -13.24 18.99
C ILE A 155 -0.92 -14.31 19.94
N ILE A 156 -2.23 -14.57 19.84
CA ILE A 156 -2.91 -15.60 20.64
C ILE A 156 -2.88 -16.96 19.92
N ASN A 157 -3.06 -16.94 18.60
CA ASN A 157 -2.94 -18.11 17.73
C ASN A 157 -2.17 -17.70 16.48
N GLU A 158 -1.07 -18.40 16.19
CA GLU A 158 -0.23 -18.11 15.03
C GLU A 158 -0.90 -18.49 13.72
N GLY A 159 -1.57 -19.64 13.63
CA GLY A 159 -2.11 -20.16 12.36
C GLY A 159 -1.16 -19.93 11.17
N ASP A 160 -1.68 -19.34 10.09
CA ASP A 160 -0.92 -18.97 8.89
C ASP A 160 -0.50 -17.48 8.87
N ILE A 161 -0.34 -16.83 10.02
CA ILE A 161 -0.13 -15.37 10.14
C ILE A 161 1.05 -14.83 9.30
N ASN A 162 2.07 -15.66 9.07
CA ASN A 162 3.27 -15.32 8.31
C ASN A 162 3.05 -15.23 6.79
N THR A 163 2.00 -15.86 6.26
CA THR A 163 1.73 -15.96 4.82
C THR A 163 0.35 -15.41 4.44
N ARG A 164 -0.64 -15.49 5.33
CA ARG A 164 -2.02 -15.05 5.09
C ARG A 164 -2.05 -13.53 4.84
N ARG A 165 -2.66 -13.14 3.73
CA ARG A 165 -2.79 -11.75 3.28
C ARG A 165 -4.12 -11.17 3.73
N VAL A 166 -4.07 -10.02 4.37
CA VAL A 166 -5.25 -9.20 4.68
C VAL A 166 -5.60 -8.39 3.46
N LYS A 167 -6.76 -8.69 2.92
CA LYS A 167 -7.37 -8.08 1.76
C LYS A 167 -8.30 -6.96 2.23
N SER A 168 -9.32 -7.28 3.02
CA SER A 168 -10.25 -6.29 3.55
C SER A 168 -10.20 -6.22 5.07
N VAL A 169 -10.76 -5.16 5.65
CA VAL A 169 -10.95 -5.04 7.10
C VAL A 169 -12.44 -4.87 7.40
N THR A 170 -12.96 -5.66 8.32
CA THR A 170 -14.37 -5.64 8.72
C THR A 170 -14.48 -5.41 10.21
N PHE A 171 -15.07 -4.30 10.61
CA PHE A 171 -15.38 -4.02 12.02
C PHE A 171 -16.69 -4.68 12.41
N CYS A 172 -16.60 -5.64 13.32
CA CYS A 172 -17.70 -6.50 13.76
C CYS A 172 -18.59 -5.82 14.82
N ALA A 173 -19.00 -4.58 14.55
CA ALA A 173 -19.78 -3.76 15.48
C ALA A 173 -21.30 -3.99 15.37
N ARG A 174 -21.78 -4.62 14.29
CA ARG A 174 -23.20 -4.93 14.05
C ARG A 174 -23.55 -6.35 14.54
N SER A 175 -24.83 -6.71 14.48
CA SER A 175 -25.28 -8.08 14.70
C SER A 175 -24.83 -9.00 13.56
N ILE A 176 -24.64 -10.29 13.86
CA ILE A 176 -24.12 -11.30 12.91
C ILE A 176 -24.84 -11.29 11.56
N PRO A 177 -26.18 -11.27 11.45
CA PRO A 177 -26.87 -11.27 10.17
C PRO A 177 -26.46 -10.14 9.22
N HIS A 178 -26.06 -8.97 9.75
CA HIS A 178 -25.66 -7.80 8.97
C HIS A 178 -24.16 -7.71 8.69
N MET A 179 -23.40 -8.76 8.98
CA MET A 179 -21.95 -8.80 8.75
C MET A 179 -21.45 -10.11 8.15
N LEU A 180 -22.29 -11.17 8.12
CA LEU A 180 -21.93 -12.45 7.51
C LEU A 180 -21.44 -12.33 6.07
N GLU A 181 -22.00 -11.42 5.28
CA GLU A 181 -21.58 -11.22 3.89
C GLU A 181 -20.15 -10.67 3.76
N HIS A 182 -19.56 -10.15 4.84
CA HIS A 182 -18.19 -9.64 4.89
C HIS A 182 -17.18 -10.69 5.40
N PHE A 183 -17.64 -11.90 5.77
CA PHE A 183 -16.77 -13.01 6.17
C PHE A 183 -16.27 -13.68 4.90
N ARG A 184 -15.28 -13.05 4.27
CA ARG A 184 -14.73 -13.44 2.97
C ARG A 184 -13.25 -13.81 3.11
N ALA A 185 -12.74 -14.55 2.13
CA ALA A 185 -11.33 -14.88 2.06
C ALA A 185 -10.46 -13.62 2.14
N GLY A 186 -9.47 -13.64 3.04
CA GLY A 186 -8.56 -12.54 3.30
C GLY A 186 -9.15 -11.39 4.13
N SER A 187 -10.37 -11.47 4.67
CA SER A 187 -10.87 -10.41 5.56
C SER A 187 -10.19 -10.45 6.93
N LEU A 188 -9.81 -9.29 7.44
CA LEU A 188 -9.45 -9.08 8.84
C LEU A 188 -10.72 -8.72 9.61
N LEU A 189 -11.14 -9.62 10.50
CA LEU A 189 -12.29 -9.38 11.37
C LEU A 189 -11.82 -8.67 12.64
N VAL A 190 -12.22 -7.42 12.83
CA VAL A 190 -11.91 -6.65 14.04
C VAL A 190 -13.10 -6.73 14.98
N THR A 191 -12.92 -7.32 16.15
CA THR A 191 -13.98 -7.49 17.15
C THR A 191 -13.43 -7.35 18.56
N SER A 192 -14.31 -7.04 19.51
CA SER A 192 -13.94 -7.12 20.93
C SER A 192 -13.92 -8.58 21.39
N ALA A 193 -13.01 -8.92 22.32
CA ALA A 193 -12.89 -10.28 22.87
C ALA A 193 -14.13 -10.73 23.67
N ASP A 194 -14.99 -9.78 24.09
CA ASP A 194 -16.28 -10.03 24.75
C ASP A 194 -17.43 -10.36 23.78
N ARG A 195 -17.15 -10.50 22.47
CA ARG A 195 -18.11 -10.91 21.43
C ARG A 195 -17.88 -12.37 20.99
N PRO A 196 -18.22 -13.36 21.84
CA PRO A 196 -18.04 -14.77 21.51
C PRO A 196 -18.90 -15.21 20.33
N ASP A 197 -20.03 -14.54 20.07
CA ASP A 197 -20.88 -14.78 18.91
C ASP A 197 -20.15 -14.56 17.57
N VAL A 198 -19.33 -13.51 17.49
CA VAL A 198 -18.51 -13.20 16.31
C VAL A 198 -17.42 -14.25 16.11
N LEU A 199 -16.77 -14.66 17.20
CA LEU A 199 -15.73 -15.70 17.17
C LEU A 199 -16.28 -17.04 16.71
N VAL A 200 -17.43 -17.45 17.26
CA VAL A 200 -18.11 -18.68 16.83
C VAL A 200 -18.52 -18.61 15.36
N ALA A 201 -19.07 -17.48 14.90
CA ALA A 201 -19.41 -17.30 13.49
C ALA A 201 -18.17 -17.37 12.58
N ALA A 202 -17.05 -16.79 13.00
CA ALA A 202 -15.81 -16.81 12.24
C ALA A 202 -15.22 -18.23 12.18
N CYS A 203 -15.23 -18.97 13.29
CA CYS A 203 -14.87 -20.39 13.32
C CYS A 203 -15.75 -21.20 12.37
N LEU A 204 -17.07 -21.02 12.40
CA LEU A 204 -17.98 -21.72 11.48
C LEU A 204 -17.70 -21.39 10.02
N ALA A 205 -17.38 -20.13 9.70
CA ALA A 205 -17.00 -19.74 8.34
C ALA A 205 -15.68 -20.43 7.92
N ALA A 206 -14.67 -20.42 8.79
CA ALA A 206 -13.37 -21.06 8.54
C ALA A 206 -13.51 -22.57 8.37
N MET A 207 -14.29 -23.25 9.22
CA MET A 207 -14.59 -24.68 9.11
C MET A 207 -15.32 -25.03 7.80
N ASN A 208 -16.06 -24.08 7.21
CA ASN A 208 -16.70 -24.23 5.90
C ASN A 208 -15.79 -23.83 4.72
N GLY A 209 -14.49 -23.63 4.97
CA GLY A 209 -13.49 -23.36 3.93
C GLY A 209 -13.26 -21.89 3.60
N VAL A 210 -13.83 -20.95 4.37
CA VAL A 210 -13.52 -19.53 4.18
C VAL A 210 -12.16 -19.23 4.79
N GLU A 211 -11.19 -18.85 3.95
CA GLU A 211 -9.84 -18.46 4.39
C GLU A 211 -9.82 -17.05 4.99
N ILE A 212 -10.39 -16.89 6.19
CA ILE A 212 -10.34 -15.62 6.93
C ILE A 212 -8.88 -15.18 7.09
N GLY A 213 -8.61 -13.91 6.80
CA GLY A 213 -7.27 -13.34 6.77
C GLY A 213 -6.63 -13.31 8.16
N ALA A 214 -7.39 -12.78 9.14
CA ALA A 214 -7.06 -12.83 10.55
C ALA A 214 -8.26 -12.37 11.38
N ILE A 215 -8.18 -12.57 12.70
CA ILE A 215 -9.10 -11.95 13.67
C ILE A 215 -8.25 -11.06 14.58
N LEU A 216 -8.60 -9.79 14.68
CA LEU A 216 -7.99 -8.85 15.61
C LEU A 216 -8.95 -8.61 16.77
N LEU A 217 -8.51 -9.02 17.96
CA LEU A 217 -9.24 -8.81 19.21
C LEU A 217 -8.88 -7.44 19.82
N THR A 218 -9.90 -6.68 20.18
CA THR A 218 -9.77 -5.38 20.86
C THR A 218 -10.36 -5.46 22.27
N GLY A 219 -10.14 -4.41 23.08
CA GLY A 219 -10.69 -4.32 24.45
C GLY A 219 -9.78 -4.89 25.55
N GLY A 220 -8.71 -5.60 25.20
CA GLY A 220 -7.70 -6.08 26.17
C GLY A 220 -8.20 -7.18 27.13
N TYR A 221 -9.39 -7.74 26.88
CA TYR A 221 -9.91 -8.86 27.65
C TYR A 221 -9.28 -10.18 27.18
N GLU A 222 -9.10 -11.10 28.13
CA GLU A 222 -8.77 -12.48 27.78
C GLU A 222 -9.99 -13.16 27.12
N MET A 223 -9.71 -13.98 26.11
CA MET A 223 -10.74 -14.79 25.47
C MET A 223 -11.17 -15.93 26.39
N ASP A 224 -12.48 -16.18 26.49
CA ASP A 224 -13.01 -17.31 27.28
C ASP A 224 -12.39 -18.63 26.80
N ALA A 225 -11.87 -19.43 27.74
CA ALA A 225 -11.15 -20.68 27.43
C ALA A 225 -11.96 -21.67 26.60
N ARG A 226 -13.30 -21.69 26.73
CA ARG A 226 -14.18 -22.55 25.93
C ARG A 226 -14.24 -22.12 24.47
N ILE A 227 -14.20 -20.81 24.23
CA ILE A 227 -14.13 -20.23 22.88
C ILE A 227 -12.73 -20.45 22.30
N SER A 228 -11.68 -20.25 23.08
CA SER A 228 -10.29 -20.54 22.67
C SER A 228 -10.16 -21.96 22.12
N LYS A 229 -10.70 -22.95 22.84
CA LYS A 229 -10.69 -24.36 22.43
C LYS A 229 -11.45 -24.63 21.14
N LEU A 230 -12.46 -23.82 20.81
CA LEU A 230 -13.16 -23.92 19.53
C LEU A 230 -12.29 -23.37 18.38
N CYS A 231 -11.55 -22.29 18.63
CA CYS A 231 -10.67 -21.63 17.67
C CYS A 231 -9.34 -22.36 17.39
N GLU A 232 -9.02 -23.41 18.14
CA GLU A 232 -7.82 -24.25 17.93
C GLU A 232 -7.97 -25.22 16.75
N ARG A 233 -9.18 -25.38 16.20
CA ARG A 233 -9.51 -26.32 15.13
C ARG A 233 -9.54 -25.64 13.77
#